data_AF-A0A451ALT8-F1
#
_entry.id   AF-A0A451ALT8-F1
#
_cell.length_a   1.000
_cell.length_b   1.000
_cell.length_c   1.000
_cell.angle_alpha   90.00
_cell.angle_beta   90.00
_cell.angle_gamma   90.00
#
_symmetry.space_group_name_H-M   'P 1'
#
loop_
_entity.id
_entity.type
_entity.pdbx_description
1 polymer ?
#
loop_
_entity_poly.entity_id
_entity_poly.type
_entity_poly.pdbx_seq_one_letter_code
_entity_poly.pdbx_strand_id
1 'polypeptide(L)'
;GLAIERAGQEYTVHQGRYPVVFLTLKDVKTLNWDDCLGHLRQVISGEFKRHEMLLEGGVLDTEEQKQFQKIRACECAGYELERSLSNLLTWLERATGEQ
;
A
#
# COMPACT_ATOMS: atom_id res chain seq x y z
N GLY A 1 -16.99 4.66 30.32
CA GLY A 1 -17.23 4.42 28.89
C GLY A 1 -17.33 5.75 28.19
N LEU A 2 -16.49 5.97 27.18
CA LEU A 2 -16.59 7.14 26.31
C LEU A 2 -17.84 7.01 25.43
N ALA A 3 -18.51 8.12 25.12
CA ALA A 3 -19.77 8.16 24.37
C ALA A 3 -19.72 7.51 22.97
N ILE A 4 -18.52 7.17 22.48
CA ILE A 4 -18.26 6.49 21.21
C ILE A 4 -18.69 5.01 21.27
N GLU A 5 -18.70 4.37 22.44
CA GLU A 5 -19.15 2.97 22.60
C GLU A 5 -20.64 2.74 22.30
N ARG A 6 -21.45 3.81 22.23
CA ARG A 6 -22.89 3.71 21.95
C ARG A 6 -23.26 3.88 20.47
N ALA A 7 -22.29 4.19 19.61
CA ALA A 7 -22.49 4.33 18.17
C ALA A 7 -22.39 2.94 17.48
N GLY A 8 -23.34 2.05 17.77
CA GLY A 8 -23.72 0.89 16.95
C GLY A 8 -22.67 -0.22 16.72
N GLN A 9 -23.09 -1.48 16.91
CA GLN A 9 -22.32 -2.66 16.49
C GLN A 9 -21.95 -2.60 15.00
N GLU A 10 -22.78 -2.01 14.14
CA GLU A 10 -22.51 -1.79 12.70
C GLU A 10 -21.19 -1.07 12.40
N TYR A 11 -20.78 -0.08 13.21
CA TYR A 11 -19.54 0.66 12.95
C TYR A 11 -18.30 -0.05 13.49
N THR A 12 -18.45 -0.78 14.59
CA THR A 12 -17.36 -1.60 15.17
C THR A 12 -17.01 -2.75 14.23
N VAL A 13 -18.01 -3.29 13.53
CA VAL A 13 -17.86 -4.38 12.56
C VAL A 13 -16.93 -4.02 11.40
N HIS A 14 -16.76 -2.76 11.01
CA HIS A 14 -15.84 -2.37 9.93
C HIS A 14 -14.49 -1.80 10.40
N GLN A 15 -14.29 -1.61 11.71
CA GLN A 15 -13.00 -1.13 12.23
C GLN A 15 -11.92 -2.20 12.04
N GLY A 16 -10.85 -1.86 11.32
CA GLY A 16 -9.73 -2.77 11.05
C GLY A 16 -9.97 -3.80 9.95
N ARG A 17 -11.12 -3.76 9.24
CA ARG A 17 -11.46 -4.72 8.18
C ARG A 17 -10.83 -4.46 6.82
N TYR A 18 -10.31 -3.26 6.59
CA TYR A 18 -9.70 -2.90 5.31
C TYR A 18 -8.25 -2.48 5.52
N PRO A 19 -7.33 -2.93 4.67
CA PRO A 19 -5.95 -2.47 4.75
C PRO A 19 -5.89 -0.98 4.41
N VAL A 20 -5.45 -0.19 5.38
CA VAL A 20 -5.26 1.26 5.18
C VAL A 20 -3.79 1.52 4.86
N VAL A 21 -3.54 2.00 3.65
CA VAL A 21 -2.23 2.51 3.24
C VAL A 21 -2.21 4.02 3.47
N PHE A 22 -1.27 4.49 4.30
CA PHE A 22 -1.09 5.91 4.58
C PHE A 22 0.16 6.43 3.88
N LEU A 23 -0.02 7.34 2.92
CA LEU A 23 1.07 8.01 2.22
C LEU A 23 1.14 9.47 2.64
N THR A 24 2.35 9.95 2.94
CA THR A 24 2.62 11.39 3.12
C THR A 24 3.41 11.91 1.93
N LEU A 25 2.92 13.01 1.34
CA LEU A 25 3.61 13.72 0.26
C LEU A 25 4.32 14.98 0.75
N LYS A 26 4.44 15.17 2.06
CA LYS A 26 4.99 16.38 2.69
C LYS A 26 6.39 16.74 2.16
N ASP A 27 7.19 15.73 1.85
CA ASP A 27 8.59 15.90 1.42
C ASP A 27 8.74 15.91 -0.11
N VAL A 28 7.63 15.83 -0.86
CA VAL A 28 7.60 16.01 -2.32
C VAL A 28 7.44 17.50 -2.63
N LYS A 29 8.56 18.23 -2.65
CA LYS A 29 8.61 19.70 -2.85
C LYS A 29 9.45 20.11 -4.05
N THR A 30 9.20 19.50 -5.19
CA THR A 30 10.02 19.72 -6.39
C THR A 30 9.34 20.65 -7.39
N LEU A 31 10.15 21.32 -8.21
CA LEU A 31 9.68 22.33 -9.17
C LEU A 31 9.53 21.80 -10.60
N ASN A 32 9.93 20.55 -10.85
CA ASN A 32 9.78 19.88 -12.13
C ASN A 32 9.12 18.50 -11.96
N TRP A 33 8.55 18.02 -13.06
CA TRP A 33 7.78 16.77 -13.09
C TRP A 33 8.64 15.54 -12.86
N ASP A 34 9.84 15.47 -13.44
CA ASP A 34 10.70 14.29 -13.38
C ASP A 34 11.15 14.02 -11.93
N ASP A 35 11.56 15.05 -11.21
CA ASP A 35 11.91 14.95 -9.80
C ASP A 35 10.66 14.62 -8.97
N CYS A 36 9.50 15.23 -9.25
CA CYS A 36 8.25 14.92 -8.55
C CYS A 36 7.88 13.43 -8.68
N LEU A 37 7.99 12.88 -9.89
CA LEU A 37 7.74 11.46 -10.14
C LEU A 37 8.77 10.56 -9.46
N GLY A 38 10.05 10.97 -9.44
CA GLY A 38 11.12 10.28 -8.71
C GLY A 38 10.84 10.20 -7.21
N HIS A 39 10.44 11.31 -6.59
CA HIS A 39 10.07 11.36 -5.18
C HIS A 39 8.81 10.53 -4.89
N LEU A 40 7.79 10.59 -5.76
CA LEU A 40 6.59 9.76 -5.60
C LEU A 40 6.93 8.27 -5.64
N ARG A 41 7.85 7.87 -6.54
CA ARG A 41 8.35 6.48 -6.61
C ARG A 41 9.03 6.07 -5.30
N GLN A 42 9.81 6.95 -4.69
CA GLN A 42 10.43 6.69 -3.39
C GLN A 42 9.40 6.53 -2.26
N VAL A 43 8.37 7.39 -2.23
CA VAL A 43 7.27 7.30 -1.25
C VAL A 43 6.54 5.96 -1.38
N ILE A 44 6.19 5.58 -2.61
CA ILE A 44 5.51 4.30 -2.89
C ILE A 44 6.42 3.11 -2.54
N SER A 45 7.70 3.15 -2.93
CA SER A 45 8.68 2.13 -2.54
C SER A 45 8.79 1.98 -1.02
N GLY A 46 8.80 3.09 -0.29
CA GLY A 46 8.80 3.09 1.18
C GLY A 46 7.59 2.35 1.75
N GLU A 47 6.41 2.56 1.17
CA GLU A 47 5.21 1.82 1.58
C GLU A 47 5.31 0.33 1.27
N PHE A 48 5.81 -0.05 0.09
CA PHE A 48 6.03 -1.46 -0.24
C PHE A 48 7.02 -2.13 0.73
N LYS A 49 8.08 -1.41 1.15
CA LYS A 49 9.02 -1.92 2.17
C LYS A 49 8.34 -2.17 3.52
N ARG A 50 7.35 -1.36 3.89
CA ARG A 50 6.58 -1.58 5.14
C ARG A 50 5.76 -2.86 5.12
N HIS A 51 5.38 -3.35 3.94
CA HIS A 51 4.55 -4.53 3.75
C HIS A 51 5.34 -5.73 3.19
N GLU A 52 6.65 -5.82 3.46
CA GLU A 52 7.50 -6.93 2.99
C GLU A 52 7.00 -8.32 3.39
N MET A 53 6.23 -8.41 4.48
CA MET A 53 5.54 -9.62 4.93
C MET A 53 4.70 -10.29 3.83
N LEU A 54 4.21 -9.54 2.83
CA LEU A 54 3.46 -10.09 1.69
C LEU A 54 4.30 -11.04 0.82
N LEU A 55 5.63 -10.87 0.77
CA LEU A 55 6.53 -11.75 0.04
C LEU A 55 6.70 -13.11 0.73
N GLU A 56 6.55 -13.16 2.05
CA GLU A 56 6.73 -14.36 2.86
C GLU A 56 5.40 -15.09 3.10
N GLY A 57 4.28 -14.37 3.06
CA GLY A 57 2.94 -14.88 3.40
C GLY A 57 2.33 -15.86 2.40
N GLY A 58 2.98 -16.18 1.28
CA GLY A 58 2.46 -17.09 0.26
C GLY A 58 1.22 -16.57 -0.49
N VAL A 59 0.87 -15.29 -0.30
CA VAL A 59 -0.32 -14.63 -0.89
C VAL A 59 -0.08 -14.23 -2.34
N LEU A 60 1.17 -13.94 -2.69
CA LEU A 60 1.59 -13.46 -4.00
C LEU A 60 2.06 -14.63 -4.87
N ASP A 61 1.58 -14.67 -6.12
CA ASP A 61 2.14 -15.55 -7.13
C ASP A 61 3.53 -15.09 -7.60
N THR A 62 4.20 -15.91 -8.42
CA THR A 62 5.57 -15.63 -8.90
C THR A 62 5.70 -14.29 -9.64
N GLU A 63 4.68 -13.87 -10.39
CA GLU A 63 4.74 -12.62 -11.14
C GLU A 63 4.42 -11.41 -10.25
N GLU A 64 3.45 -11.56 -9.35
CA GLU A 64 3.13 -10.56 -8.33
C GLU A 64 4.34 -10.30 -7.41
N GLN A 65 5.08 -11.35 -7.02
CA GLN A 65 6.32 -11.21 -6.24
C GLN A 65 7.38 -10.40 -6.97
N LYS A 66 7.59 -10.65 -8.27
CA LYS A 66 8.54 -9.85 -9.07
C LYS A 66 8.09 -8.40 -9.17
N GLN A 67 6.80 -8.17 -9.42
CA GLN A 67 6.26 -6.82 -9.52
C GLN A 67 6.45 -6.06 -8.19
N PHE A 68 6.15 -6.72 -7.07
CA PHE A 68 6.36 -6.17 -5.74
C PHE A 68 7.82 -5.80 -5.52
N GLN A 69 8.75 -6.70 -5.81
CA GLN A 69 10.19 -6.46 -5.63
C GLN A 69 10.69 -5.31 -6.50
N LYS A 70 10.21 -5.21 -7.75
CA LYS A 70 10.58 -4.14 -8.69
C LYS A 70 10.12 -2.76 -8.20
N ILE A 71 8.89 -2.65 -7.69
CA ILE A 71 8.37 -1.40 -7.12
C ILE A 71 9.12 -1.06 -5.83
N ARG A 72 9.35 -2.06 -4.96
CA ARG A 72 10.13 -1.93 -3.72
C ARG A 72 11.55 -1.42 -3.99
N ALA A 73 12.18 -1.85 -5.08
CA ALA A 73 13.53 -1.43 -5.48
C ALA A 73 13.57 -0.09 -6.24
N CYS A 74 12.42 0.57 -6.49
CA CYS A 74 12.32 1.75 -7.36
C CYS A 74 12.70 1.50 -8.84
N GLU A 75 12.62 0.26 -9.32
CA GLU A 75 13.04 -0.14 -10.68
C GLU A 75 11.86 -0.27 -11.65
N CYS A 76 10.63 0.01 -11.19
CA CYS A 76 9.44 -0.13 -12.01
C CYS A 76 9.30 0.98 -13.05
N ALA A 77 8.68 0.67 -14.19
CA ALA A 77 8.29 1.66 -15.19
C ALA A 77 7.13 2.54 -14.68
N GLY A 78 6.86 3.65 -15.37
CA GLY A 78 5.76 4.57 -15.01
C GLY A 78 4.40 3.87 -14.95
N TYR A 79 4.06 3.09 -15.98
CA TYR A 79 2.78 2.37 -16.06
C TYR A 79 2.61 1.30 -14.96
N GLU A 80 3.71 0.75 -14.43
CA GLU A 80 3.68 -0.18 -13.30
C GLU A 80 3.46 0.56 -11.98
N LEU A 81 4.02 1.78 -11.85
CA LEU A 81 3.83 2.64 -10.68
C LEU A 81 2.37 3.10 -10.57
N GLU A 82 1.71 3.41 -11.69
CA GLU A 82 0.30 3.86 -11.73
C GLU A 82 -0.66 2.87 -11.05
N ARG A 83 -0.42 1.56 -11.20
CA ARG A 83 -1.25 0.50 -10.61
C ARG A 83 -0.73 -0.02 -9.27
N SER A 84 0.44 0.42 -8.85
CA SER A 84 1.15 -0.13 -7.68
C SER A 84 0.32 -0.13 -6.40
N LEU A 85 -0.34 0.98 -6.08
CA LEU A 85 -1.14 1.10 -4.85
C LEU A 85 -2.39 0.25 -4.89
N SER A 86 -3.07 0.16 -6.05
CA SER A 86 -4.22 -0.73 -6.22
C SER A 86 -3.83 -2.20 -6.05
N ASN A 87 -2.67 -2.58 -6.60
CA ASN A 87 -2.13 -3.93 -6.43
C ASN A 87 -1.79 -4.19 -4.96
N LEU A 88 -1.12 -3.25 -4.30
CA LEU A 88 -0.78 -3.35 -2.87
C LEU A 88 -2.02 -3.55 -2.00
N LEU A 89 -3.08 -2.76 -2.21
CA LEU A 89 -4.33 -2.91 -1.48
C LEU A 89 -4.97 -4.28 -1.72
N THR A 90 -4.99 -4.75 -2.97
CA THR A 90 -5.52 -6.08 -3.33
C THR A 90 -4.75 -7.19 -2.61
N TRP A 91 -3.43 -7.09 -2.56
CA TRP A 91 -2.59 -8.09 -1.89
C TRP A 91 -2.74 -8.05 -0.38
N LEU A 92 -2.86 -6.87 0.21
CA LEU A 92 -3.16 -6.72 1.62
C LEU A 92 -4.54 -7.29 1.96
N GLU A 93 -5.56 -7.05 1.13
CA GLU A 93 -6.90 -7.64 1.31
C GLU A 93 -6.85 -9.17 1.26
N ARG A 94 -6.06 -9.76 0.36
CA ARG A 94 -5.87 -11.22 0.33
C ARG A 94 -5.12 -11.75 1.56
N ALA A 95 -4.23 -10.95 2.15
CA ALA A 95 -3.46 -11.32 3.32
C ALA A 95 -4.21 -11.14 4.64
N THR A 96 -5.12 -10.16 4.72
CA THR A 96 -5.86 -9.80 5.95
C THR A 96 -7.34 -10.13 5.90
N GLY A 97 -7.91 -10.40 4.72
CA GLY A 97 -9.31 -10.71 4.56
C GLY A 97 -9.68 -12.00 5.26
N GLU A 98 -10.70 -11.95 6.12
CA GLU A 98 -11.34 -13.13 6.70
C GLU A 98 -11.84 -14.06 5.57
N GLN A 99 -11.53 -15.36 5.70
CA GLN A 99 -12.27 -16.44 5.02
C GLN A 99 -13.66 -16.58 5.62
#